data_AF-A0A7J4MVF4-F1
#
_entry.id   AF-A0A7J4MVF4-F1
#
_cell.length_a   1.000
_cell.length_b   1.000
_cell.length_c   1.000
_cell.angle_alpha   90.00
_cell.angle_beta   90.00
_cell.angle_gamma   90.00
#
_symmetry.space_group_name_H-M   'P 1'
#
loop_
_entity.id
_entity.type
_entity.pdbx_description
1 polymer ?
#
loop_
_entity_poly.entity_id
_entity_poly.type
_entity_poly.pdbx_seq_one_letter_code
_entity_poly.pdbx_strand_id
1 'polypeptide(L)'
;MNEKLNLNGAEVVIESDLVRVRAESGLVTASRTISTSTEVTLELSGPPELACAGNVLSVFSAGDFLHVLVVCGERCGDRIPEILQLAVGEVTSALGLLTEILEPRVTVVSMPGDGGFSAPDLEKSLRLSSQRLLLEGPGVEELLELHGVTAEAMVDAGMELVVGVEVTDELRERLRSEISRALGDLNVCVLLAAALHIEDDIRRRRLLGVDLTDDPAYLYSDEVIGMAVANQVAGTKAIFNFKRYDEEKPGVIGELGPMVDDAVAGLIAGCMSRLFE
;
A
#
# COMPACT_ATOMS: atom_id res chain seq x y z
N MET A 1 -5.07 -24.07 -9.79
CA MET A 1 -5.45 -24.77 -8.55
C MET A 1 -6.90 -25.21 -8.70
N ASN A 2 -7.27 -26.41 -8.24
CA ASN A 2 -8.67 -26.88 -8.27
C ASN A 2 -9.09 -27.29 -6.85
N GLU A 3 -9.94 -26.47 -6.22
CA GLU A 3 -10.50 -26.74 -4.90
C GLU A 3 -12.03 -26.75 -4.91
N LYS A 4 -12.61 -27.54 -4.03
CA LYS A 4 -14.05 -27.64 -3.83
C LYS A 4 -14.36 -27.64 -2.34
N LEU A 5 -15.17 -26.68 -1.90
CA LEU A 5 -15.52 -26.44 -0.51
C LEU A 5 -17.04 -26.41 -0.36
N ASN A 6 -17.52 -26.74 0.84
CA ASN A 6 -18.92 -26.55 1.21
C ASN A 6 -18.98 -25.76 2.52
N LEU A 7 -19.65 -24.61 2.48
CA LEU A 7 -19.85 -23.72 3.61
C LEU A 7 -21.34 -23.70 3.94
N ASN A 8 -21.76 -24.62 4.82
CA ASN A 8 -23.15 -24.74 5.29
C ASN A 8 -24.23 -24.78 4.18
N GLY A 9 -23.92 -25.43 3.05
CA GLY A 9 -24.84 -25.53 1.91
C GLY A 9 -24.57 -24.56 0.76
N ALA A 10 -23.59 -23.65 0.91
CA ALA A 10 -22.97 -22.96 -0.21
C ALA A 10 -21.80 -23.81 -0.74
N GLU A 11 -21.93 -24.32 -1.96
CA GLU A 11 -20.87 -25.01 -2.69
C GLU A 11 -19.97 -23.98 -3.36
N VAL A 12 -18.68 -24.01 -3.05
CA VAL A 12 -17.66 -23.15 -3.66
C VAL A 12 -16.70 -24.01 -4.47
N VAL A 13 -16.54 -23.68 -5.74
CA VAL A 13 -15.62 -24.33 -6.67
C VAL A 13 -14.61 -23.28 -7.13
N ILE A 14 -13.34 -23.55 -6.93
CA ILE A 14 -12.24 -22.66 -7.30
C ILE A 14 -11.39 -23.38 -8.33
N GLU A 15 -11.37 -22.84 -9.54
CA GLU A 15 -10.49 -23.22 -10.64
C GLU A 15 -9.39 -22.15 -10.76
N SER A 16 -8.36 -22.37 -11.59
CA SER A 16 -7.14 -21.54 -11.60
C SER A 16 -7.38 -20.03 -11.78
N ASP A 17 -8.41 -19.66 -12.52
CA ASP A 17 -8.78 -18.29 -12.91
C ASP A 17 -10.26 -17.98 -12.64
N LEU A 18 -10.96 -18.82 -11.87
CA LEU A 18 -12.41 -18.73 -11.72
C LEU A 18 -12.88 -19.22 -10.36
N VAL A 19 -13.80 -18.48 -9.75
CA VAL A 19 -14.55 -18.93 -8.57
C VAL A 19 -16.03 -19.01 -8.90
N ARG A 20 -16.65 -20.16 -8.61
CA ARG A 20 -18.09 -20.36 -8.67
C ARG A 20 -18.65 -20.66 -7.29
N VAL A 21 -19.71 -19.95 -6.90
CA VAL A 21 -20.46 -20.19 -5.66
C VAL A 21 -21.89 -20.56 -6.03
N ARG A 22 -22.41 -21.65 -5.46
CA ARG A 22 -23.78 -22.15 -5.70
C ARG A 22 -24.47 -22.48 -4.39
N ALA A 23 -25.77 -22.19 -4.31
CA ALA A 23 -26.60 -22.67 -3.21
C ALA A 23 -28.03 -22.92 -3.70
N GLU A 24 -28.62 -24.05 -3.31
CA GLU A 24 -29.99 -24.40 -3.70
C GLU A 24 -31.02 -23.38 -3.20
N SER A 25 -30.77 -22.79 -2.02
CA SER A 25 -31.63 -21.74 -1.45
C SER A 25 -31.45 -20.37 -2.10
N GLY A 26 -30.61 -20.25 -3.13
CA GLY A 26 -30.18 -18.98 -3.69
C GLY A 26 -29.06 -18.33 -2.89
N LEU A 27 -28.52 -17.27 -3.47
CA LEU A 27 -27.43 -16.42 -2.98
C LEU A 27 -27.85 -14.97 -3.08
N VAL A 28 -27.44 -14.19 -2.09
CA VAL A 28 -27.42 -12.73 -2.10
C VAL A 28 -25.97 -12.32 -2.28
N THR A 29 -25.71 -11.42 -3.23
CA THR A 29 -24.38 -10.89 -3.50
C THR A 29 -24.39 -9.37 -3.34
N ALA A 30 -23.36 -8.83 -2.69
CA ALA A 30 -23.14 -7.41 -2.59
C ALA A 30 -21.74 -7.05 -3.10
N SER A 31 -21.70 -6.14 -4.06
CA SER A 31 -20.50 -5.44 -4.49
C SER A 31 -20.84 -3.95 -4.67
N ARG A 32 -20.80 -3.41 -5.89
CA ARG A 32 -21.36 -2.08 -6.21
C ARG A 32 -22.89 -2.07 -6.23
N THR A 33 -23.49 -3.23 -6.45
CA THR A 33 -24.94 -3.43 -6.42
C THR A 33 -25.25 -4.69 -5.60
N ILE A 34 -26.49 -4.79 -5.15
CA ILE A 34 -27.00 -6.00 -4.51
C ILE A 34 -27.82 -6.77 -5.53
N SER A 35 -27.57 -8.07 -5.64
CA SER A 35 -28.29 -8.96 -6.54
C SER A 35 -28.54 -10.31 -5.90
N THR A 36 -29.52 -11.03 -6.46
CA THR A 36 -29.86 -12.40 -6.04
C THR A 36 -29.76 -13.34 -7.22
N SER A 37 -29.12 -14.49 -7.02
CA SER A 37 -28.96 -15.53 -8.04
C SER A 37 -28.87 -16.91 -7.40
N THR A 38 -28.93 -17.98 -8.18
CA THR A 38 -28.66 -19.35 -7.69
C THR A 38 -27.17 -19.70 -7.79
N GLU A 39 -26.42 -18.92 -8.58
CA GLU A 39 -25.01 -19.09 -8.84
C GLU A 39 -24.35 -17.73 -9.00
N VAL A 40 -23.15 -17.59 -8.47
CA VAL A 40 -22.26 -16.44 -8.67
C VAL A 40 -20.96 -16.96 -9.26
N THR A 41 -20.51 -16.35 -10.34
CA THR A 41 -19.24 -16.67 -10.98
C THR A 41 -18.38 -15.41 -11.01
N LEU A 42 -17.14 -15.51 -10.52
CA LEU A 42 -16.12 -14.46 -10.58
C LEU A 42 -14.93 -14.97 -11.38
N GLU A 43 -14.58 -14.26 -12.45
CA GLU A 43 -13.29 -14.41 -13.12
C GLU A 43 -12.22 -13.72 -12.28
N LEU A 44 -11.08 -14.38 -12.13
CA LEU A 44 -9.96 -13.93 -11.32
C LEU A 44 -8.84 -13.44 -12.24
N SER A 45 -8.23 -12.31 -11.89
CA SER A 45 -7.15 -11.70 -12.68
C SER A 45 -5.78 -12.36 -12.44
N GLY A 46 -5.66 -13.24 -11.46
CA GLY A 46 -4.44 -13.98 -11.14
C GLY A 46 -4.70 -15.16 -10.20
N PRO A 47 -3.63 -15.85 -9.75
CA PRO A 47 -3.77 -17.02 -8.90
C PRO A 47 -4.47 -16.67 -7.57
N PRO A 48 -5.53 -17.41 -7.17
CA PRO A 48 -6.24 -17.12 -5.93
C PRO A 48 -5.49 -17.60 -4.70
N GLU A 49 -5.45 -16.74 -3.69
CA GLU A 49 -5.06 -17.05 -2.31
C GLU A 49 -6.29 -17.12 -1.43
N LEU A 50 -6.38 -18.20 -0.66
CA LEU A 50 -7.59 -18.54 0.09
C LEU A 50 -7.33 -18.82 1.55
N ALA A 51 -8.28 -18.39 2.38
CA ALA A 51 -8.28 -18.65 3.81
C ALA A 51 -9.70 -18.89 4.30
N CYS A 52 -9.84 -19.75 5.30
CA CYS A 52 -11.11 -20.06 5.92
C CYS A 52 -10.98 -19.86 7.44
N ALA A 53 -11.96 -19.18 8.03
CA ALA A 53 -12.14 -19.07 9.46
C ALA A 53 -13.62 -19.31 9.77
N GLY A 54 -13.92 -20.31 10.60
CA GLY A 54 -15.29 -20.74 10.84
C GLY A 54 -16.02 -21.08 9.54
N ASN A 55 -17.14 -20.42 9.29
CA ASN A 55 -17.94 -20.55 8.06
C ASN A 55 -17.72 -19.37 7.09
N VAL A 56 -16.61 -18.66 7.21
CA VAL A 56 -16.23 -17.57 6.29
C VAL A 56 -15.02 -17.99 5.48
N LEU A 57 -15.14 -17.89 4.16
CA LEU A 57 -14.05 -18.06 3.21
C LEU A 57 -13.75 -16.71 2.58
N SER A 58 -12.46 -16.36 2.52
CA SER A 58 -11.97 -15.25 1.72
C SER A 58 -11.08 -15.77 0.60
N VAL A 59 -11.24 -15.17 -0.58
CA VAL A 59 -10.41 -15.42 -1.76
C VAL A 59 -9.87 -14.09 -2.24
N PHE A 60 -8.56 -13.96 -2.31
CA PHE A 60 -7.86 -12.81 -2.88
C PHE A 60 -7.24 -13.24 -4.20
N SER A 61 -7.32 -12.41 -5.22
CA SER A 61 -6.63 -12.64 -6.49
C SER A 61 -6.13 -11.32 -7.03
N ALA A 62 -4.82 -11.23 -7.21
CA ALA A 62 -4.15 -10.05 -7.73
C ALA A 62 -3.82 -10.23 -9.22
N GLY A 63 -4.20 -9.25 -10.02
CA GLY A 63 -3.79 -9.07 -11.42
C GLY A 63 -3.92 -7.60 -11.78
N ASP A 64 -4.67 -7.24 -12.81
CA ASP A 64 -4.92 -5.83 -13.19
C ASP A 64 -5.56 -4.99 -12.05
N PHE A 65 -6.28 -5.65 -11.15
CA PHE A 65 -6.81 -5.09 -9.91
C PHE A 65 -6.97 -6.21 -8.89
N LEU A 66 -7.09 -5.87 -7.62
CA LEU A 66 -7.24 -6.87 -6.55
C LEU A 66 -8.71 -7.27 -6.40
N HIS A 67 -9.03 -8.50 -6.77
CA HIS A 67 -10.32 -9.10 -6.44
C HIS A 67 -10.31 -9.64 -5.01
N VAL A 68 -11.32 -9.28 -4.23
CA VAL A 68 -11.57 -9.88 -2.91
C VAL A 68 -12.98 -10.45 -2.90
N LEU A 69 -13.11 -11.77 -2.82
CA LEU A 69 -14.38 -12.45 -2.62
C LEU A 69 -14.47 -12.93 -1.17
N VAL A 70 -15.60 -12.65 -0.53
CA VAL A 70 -15.95 -13.20 0.78
C VAL A 70 -17.20 -14.05 0.63
N VAL A 71 -17.14 -15.31 1.05
CA VAL A 71 -18.29 -16.21 1.11
C VAL A 71 -18.63 -16.48 2.57
N CYS A 72 -19.80 -16.03 3.01
CA CYS A 72 -20.36 -16.34 4.32
C CYS A 72 -21.30 -17.54 4.20
N GLY A 73 -20.92 -18.66 4.82
CA GLY A 73 -21.73 -19.87 4.90
C GLY A 73 -22.94 -19.72 5.84
N GLU A 74 -22.94 -18.77 6.77
CA GLU A 74 -24.14 -18.42 7.52
C GLU A 74 -25.19 -17.80 6.60
N ARG A 75 -26.48 -18.06 6.90
CA ARG A 75 -27.62 -17.50 6.15
C ARG A 75 -27.89 -16.07 6.61
N CYS A 76 -27.04 -15.13 6.19
CA CYS A 76 -27.05 -13.74 6.62
C CYS A 76 -27.17 -12.74 5.45
N GLY A 77 -27.73 -13.18 4.31
CA GLY A 77 -27.92 -12.36 3.12
C GLY A 77 -28.72 -11.07 3.35
N ASP A 78 -29.60 -11.04 4.35
CA ASP A 78 -30.38 -9.84 4.68
C ASP A 78 -29.51 -8.76 5.35
N ARG A 79 -28.34 -9.15 5.88
CA ARG A 79 -27.32 -8.28 6.49
C ARG A 79 -26.13 -8.02 5.57
N ILE A 80 -26.21 -8.42 4.30
CA ILE A 80 -25.07 -8.33 3.38
C ILE A 80 -24.44 -6.92 3.23
N PRO A 81 -25.18 -5.79 3.34
CA PRO A 81 -24.55 -4.46 3.29
C PRO A 81 -23.62 -4.20 4.48
N GLU A 82 -24.01 -4.67 5.67
CA GLU A 82 -23.19 -4.56 6.90
C GLU A 82 -21.91 -5.38 6.76
N ILE A 83 -22.03 -6.61 6.22
CA ILE A 83 -20.88 -7.50 6.00
C ILE A 83 -19.94 -6.91 4.95
N LEU A 84 -20.46 -6.33 3.86
CA LEU A 84 -19.66 -5.64 2.86
C LEU A 84 -18.89 -4.46 3.45
N GLN A 85 -19.54 -3.65 4.29
CA GLN A 85 -18.87 -2.52 4.94
C GLN A 85 -17.70 -2.99 5.83
N LEU A 86 -17.91 -4.04 6.61
CA LEU A 86 -16.85 -4.63 7.45
C LEU A 86 -15.73 -5.23 6.60
N ALA A 87 -16.06 -5.96 5.54
CA ALA A 87 -15.07 -6.55 4.65
C ALA A 87 -14.21 -5.48 3.97
N VAL A 88 -14.81 -4.39 3.48
CA VAL A 88 -14.07 -3.25 2.91
C VAL A 88 -13.14 -2.63 3.95
N GLY A 89 -13.65 -2.36 5.16
CA GLY A 89 -12.84 -1.79 6.24
C GLY A 89 -11.63 -2.66 6.59
N GLU A 90 -11.82 -3.97 6.70
CA GLU A 90 -10.75 -4.90 7.02
C GLU A 90 -9.75 -5.04 5.86
N VAL A 91 -10.20 -5.10 4.61
CA VAL A 91 -9.33 -5.13 3.43
C VAL A 91 -8.46 -3.87 3.37
N THR A 92 -9.05 -2.68 3.58
CA THR A 92 -8.31 -1.42 3.63
C THR A 92 -7.30 -1.39 4.78
N SER A 93 -7.67 -1.91 5.95
CA SER A 93 -6.76 -2.02 7.08
C SER A 93 -5.60 -2.98 6.81
N ALA A 94 -5.87 -4.12 6.16
CA ALA A 94 -4.88 -5.15 5.90
C ALA A 94 -3.88 -4.77 4.79
N LEU A 95 -4.34 -4.03 3.77
CA LEU A 95 -3.54 -3.64 2.62
C LEU A 95 -2.84 -2.30 2.80
N GLY A 96 -3.38 -1.40 3.63
CA GLY A 96 -2.81 -0.07 3.84
C GLY A 96 -2.68 0.68 2.51
N LEU A 97 -1.45 1.09 2.17
CA LEU A 97 -1.12 1.78 0.91
C LEU A 97 -1.48 1.01 -0.35
N LEU A 98 -1.40 -0.33 -0.30
CA LEU A 98 -1.72 -1.17 -1.44
C LEU A 98 -3.18 -1.03 -1.87
N THR A 99 -4.05 -0.51 -0.99
CA THR A 99 -5.44 -0.18 -1.35
C THR A 99 -5.52 0.86 -2.46
N GLU A 100 -4.62 1.85 -2.47
CA GLU A 100 -4.62 2.93 -3.47
C GLU A 100 -4.05 2.46 -4.81
N ILE A 101 -3.13 1.50 -4.79
CA ILE A 101 -2.48 0.97 -5.98
C ILE A 101 -3.31 -0.14 -6.62
N LEU A 102 -3.82 -1.07 -5.81
CA LEU A 102 -4.46 -2.28 -6.31
C LEU A 102 -5.96 -2.14 -6.51
N GLU A 103 -6.55 -1.02 -6.09
CA GLU A 103 -7.98 -0.72 -6.20
C GLU A 103 -8.90 -1.92 -5.87
N PRO A 104 -8.91 -2.39 -4.61
CA PRO A 104 -9.55 -3.66 -4.26
C PRO A 104 -11.06 -3.65 -4.55
N ARG A 105 -11.50 -4.67 -5.28
CA ARG A 105 -12.92 -4.92 -5.59
C ARG A 105 -13.47 -6.00 -4.69
N VAL A 106 -14.09 -5.56 -3.60
CA VAL A 106 -14.69 -6.44 -2.60
C VAL A 106 -16.09 -6.89 -3.04
N THR A 107 -16.30 -8.20 -3.05
CA THR A 107 -17.59 -8.85 -3.30
C THR A 107 -17.88 -9.77 -2.13
N VAL A 108 -19.07 -9.63 -1.53
CA VAL A 108 -19.56 -10.52 -0.48
C VAL A 108 -20.71 -11.36 -1.01
N VAL A 109 -20.72 -12.64 -0.68
CA VAL A 109 -21.75 -13.61 -1.04
C VAL A 109 -22.23 -14.33 0.22
N SER A 110 -23.54 -14.45 0.38
CA SER A 110 -24.18 -15.24 1.45
C SER A 110 -25.49 -15.84 0.95
N MET A 111 -26.03 -16.84 1.64
CA MET A 111 -27.40 -17.32 1.38
C MET A 111 -28.44 -16.37 2.02
N PRO A 112 -29.66 -16.24 1.45
CA PRO A 112 -30.73 -15.45 2.06
C PRO A 112 -31.03 -15.85 3.51
N GLY A 113 -31.35 -14.86 4.34
CA GLY A 113 -31.67 -15.04 5.76
C GLY A 113 -31.12 -13.93 6.65
N ASP A 114 -31.61 -13.90 7.89
CA ASP A 114 -31.31 -12.92 8.93
C ASP A 114 -30.42 -13.48 10.05
N GLY A 115 -29.74 -14.59 9.78
CA GLY A 115 -28.82 -15.24 10.71
C GLY A 115 -27.69 -14.32 11.17
N GLY A 116 -27.09 -14.67 12.32
CA GLY A 116 -25.87 -14.01 12.78
C GLY A 116 -24.69 -14.33 11.86
N PHE A 117 -23.74 -13.39 11.74
CA PHE A 117 -22.42 -13.66 11.17
C PHE A 117 -21.35 -13.35 12.20
N SER A 118 -20.20 -14.01 12.09
CA SER A 118 -19.06 -13.83 12.99
C SER A 118 -18.09 -12.82 12.38
N ALA A 119 -18.11 -11.58 12.87
CA ALA A 119 -17.13 -10.56 12.48
C ALA A 119 -15.67 -10.99 12.77
N PRO A 120 -15.34 -11.63 13.91
CA PRO A 120 -13.98 -12.13 14.15
C PRO A 120 -13.52 -13.17 13.13
N ASP A 121 -14.40 -14.05 12.66
CA ASP A 121 -14.06 -15.01 11.62
C ASP A 121 -13.88 -14.33 10.26
N LEU A 122 -14.71 -13.34 9.92
CA LEU A 122 -14.54 -12.51 8.74
C LEU A 122 -13.17 -11.82 8.74
N GLU A 123 -12.84 -11.13 9.82
CA GLU A 123 -11.56 -10.42 9.98
C GLU A 123 -10.38 -11.38 9.86
N LYS A 124 -10.43 -12.50 10.58
CA LYS A 124 -9.38 -13.51 10.57
C LYS A 124 -9.19 -14.12 9.18
N SER A 125 -10.28 -14.43 8.47
CA SER A 125 -10.22 -14.97 7.11
C SER A 125 -9.51 -13.99 6.19
N LEU A 126 -9.98 -12.73 6.15
CA LEU A 126 -9.43 -11.68 5.28
C LEU A 126 -7.95 -11.44 5.53
N ARG A 127 -7.51 -11.37 6.79
CA ARG A 127 -6.08 -11.21 7.14
C ARG A 127 -5.22 -12.37 6.67
N LEU A 128 -5.70 -13.61 6.85
CA LEU A 128 -4.94 -14.79 6.47
C LEU A 128 -4.78 -14.90 4.95
N SER A 129 -5.81 -14.55 4.17
CA SER A 129 -5.71 -14.54 2.71
C SER A 129 -4.84 -13.39 2.20
N SER A 130 -4.94 -12.20 2.80
CA SER A 130 -4.13 -11.05 2.37
C SER A 130 -2.65 -11.23 2.65
N GLN A 131 -2.27 -11.87 3.76
CA GLN A 131 -0.88 -12.20 4.11
C GLN A 131 -0.22 -13.20 3.17
N ARG A 132 -1.02 -14.02 2.47
CA ARG A 132 -0.52 -15.01 1.50
C ARG A 132 -0.38 -14.44 0.10
N LEU A 133 -0.92 -13.25 -0.13
CA LEU A 133 -0.86 -12.60 -1.42
C LEU A 133 0.60 -12.25 -1.74
N LEU A 134 1.18 -13.00 -2.67
CA LEU A 134 2.45 -12.65 -3.30
C LEU A 134 2.15 -11.54 -4.32
N LEU A 135 2.14 -10.31 -3.83
CA LEU A 135 2.12 -9.14 -4.70
C LEU A 135 3.56 -8.79 -5.08
N GLU A 136 3.78 -8.51 -6.35
CA GLU A 136 4.82 -7.54 -6.71
C GLU A 136 4.31 -6.19 -6.17
N GLY A 137 4.64 -5.90 -4.90
CA GLY A 137 4.31 -4.62 -4.29
C GLY A 137 4.93 -3.48 -5.09
N PRO A 138 4.41 -2.25 -4.94
CA PRO A 138 4.91 -1.10 -5.66
C PRO A 138 6.42 -0.93 -5.40
N GLY A 139 7.14 -0.54 -6.45
CA GLY A 139 8.51 -0.07 -6.29
C GLY A 139 8.55 1.19 -5.42
N VAL A 140 9.72 1.50 -4.87
CA VAL A 140 9.92 2.75 -4.11
C VAL A 140 9.63 3.99 -4.96
N GLU A 141 9.91 3.93 -6.26
CA GLU A 141 9.59 5.01 -7.21
C GLU A 141 8.08 5.25 -7.29
N GLU A 142 7.27 4.20 -7.40
CA GLU A 142 5.81 4.30 -7.40
C GLU A 142 5.30 4.86 -6.06
N LEU A 143 5.88 4.43 -4.94
CA LEU A 143 5.52 4.95 -3.61
C LEU A 143 5.86 6.44 -3.45
N LEU A 144 6.99 6.89 -4.01
CA LEU A 144 7.39 8.30 -4.05
C LEU A 144 6.39 9.12 -4.89
N GLU A 145 6.00 8.63 -6.06
CA GLU A 145 5.02 9.29 -6.93
C GLU A 145 3.66 9.45 -6.25
N LEU A 146 3.20 8.45 -5.47
CA LEU A 146 1.98 8.55 -4.68
C LEU A 146 2.04 9.66 -3.61
N HIS A 147 3.24 10.05 -3.17
CA HIS A 147 3.48 11.16 -2.26
C HIS A 147 3.76 12.48 -3.00
N GLY A 148 3.60 12.53 -4.33
CA GLY A 148 3.90 13.71 -5.14
C GLY A 148 5.39 13.90 -5.46
N VAL A 149 6.24 12.94 -5.11
CA VAL A 149 7.70 13.03 -5.29
C VAL A 149 8.10 12.42 -6.63
N THR A 150 8.11 13.23 -7.67
CA THR A 150 8.60 12.82 -8.99
C THR A 150 10.11 13.05 -9.15
N ALA A 151 10.73 12.36 -10.11
CA ALA A 151 12.14 12.61 -10.45
C ALA A 151 12.40 14.07 -10.81
N GLU A 152 11.48 14.75 -11.51
CA GLU A 152 11.62 16.16 -11.85
C GLU A 152 11.54 17.05 -10.60
N ALA A 153 10.57 16.79 -9.72
CA ALA A 153 10.40 17.55 -8.49
C ALA A 153 11.63 17.45 -7.58
N MET A 154 12.26 16.27 -7.51
CA MET A 154 13.52 16.09 -6.78
C MET A 154 14.69 16.83 -7.44
N VAL A 155 14.75 16.87 -8.78
CA VAL A 155 15.77 17.63 -9.50
C VAL A 155 15.59 19.12 -9.26
N ASP A 156 14.37 19.64 -9.33
CA ASP A 156 14.05 21.04 -9.05
C ASP A 156 14.49 21.45 -7.64
N ALA A 157 14.06 20.69 -6.62
CA ALA A 157 14.46 20.91 -5.24
C ALA A 157 16.00 20.87 -5.07
N GLY A 158 16.67 19.92 -5.72
CA GLY A 158 18.14 19.82 -5.72
C GLY A 158 18.85 21.03 -6.33
N MET A 159 18.27 21.66 -7.35
CA MET A 159 18.90 22.80 -8.01
C MET A 159 18.76 24.09 -7.22
N GLU A 160 17.70 24.26 -6.42
CA GLU A 160 17.43 25.48 -5.66
C GLU A 160 18.57 25.87 -4.70
N LEU A 161 19.29 24.90 -4.14
CA LEU A 161 20.37 25.14 -3.19
C LEU A 161 21.79 25.11 -3.80
N VAL A 162 21.91 25.02 -5.13
CA VAL A 162 23.20 25.11 -5.82
C VAL A 162 23.80 26.50 -5.65
N VAL A 163 25.06 26.58 -5.20
CA VAL A 163 25.78 27.84 -4.99
C VAL A 163 27.14 27.77 -5.69
N GLY A 164 27.52 28.86 -6.37
CA GLY A 164 28.85 29.00 -6.96
C GLY A 164 29.04 28.30 -8.31
N VAL A 165 27.98 27.71 -8.87
CA VAL A 165 27.95 27.09 -10.21
C VAL A 165 26.67 27.53 -10.91
N GLU A 166 26.74 27.75 -12.22
CA GLU A 166 25.56 28.01 -13.05
C GLU A 166 24.70 26.73 -13.17
N VAL A 167 23.40 26.86 -12.91
CA VAL A 167 22.45 25.76 -13.09
C VAL A 167 22.18 25.59 -14.58
N THR A 168 22.71 24.52 -15.17
CA THR A 168 22.54 24.18 -16.58
C THR A 168 21.67 22.94 -16.76
N ASP A 169 21.12 22.74 -17.96
CA ASP A 169 20.37 21.51 -18.29
C ASP A 169 21.24 20.25 -18.15
N GLU A 170 22.55 20.36 -18.44
CA GLU A 170 23.51 19.28 -18.22
C GLU A 170 23.63 18.93 -16.74
N LEU A 171 23.69 19.93 -15.86
CA LEU A 171 23.74 19.71 -14.41
C LEU A 171 22.47 19.01 -13.90
N ARG A 172 21.30 19.45 -14.40
CA ARG A 172 20.01 18.83 -14.08
C ARG A 172 19.95 17.38 -14.51
N GLU A 173 20.41 17.06 -15.73
CA GLU A 173 20.44 15.69 -16.23
C GLU A 173 21.41 14.80 -15.43
N ARG A 174 22.56 15.35 -15.03
CA ARG A 174 23.48 14.64 -14.13
C ARG A 174 22.82 14.34 -12.78
N LEU A 175 22.11 15.29 -12.17
CA LEU A 175 21.39 15.03 -10.92
C LEU A 175 20.31 13.95 -11.12
N ARG A 176 19.53 14.03 -12.20
CA ARG A 176 18.52 13.03 -12.55
C ARG A 176 19.12 11.63 -12.65
N SER A 177 20.25 11.51 -13.35
CA SER A 177 20.98 10.24 -13.44
C SER A 177 21.45 9.75 -12.08
N GLU A 178 21.85 10.66 -11.17
CA GLU A 178 22.29 10.27 -9.84
C GLU A 178 21.16 9.82 -8.92
N ILE A 179 19.99 10.45 -9.03
CA ILE A 179 18.76 10.02 -8.36
C ILE A 179 18.37 8.62 -8.85
N SER A 180 18.31 8.40 -10.16
CA SER A 180 18.00 7.08 -10.73
C SER A 180 18.98 6.00 -10.26
N ARG A 181 20.29 6.33 -10.23
CA ARG A 181 21.30 5.40 -9.73
C ARG A 181 21.14 5.10 -8.23
N ALA A 182 20.78 6.09 -7.42
CA ALA A 182 20.53 5.91 -5.99
C ALA A 182 19.27 5.08 -5.72
N LEU A 183 18.21 5.24 -6.52
CA LEU A 183 16.99 4.41 -6.47
C LEU A 183 17.24 2.97 -6.96
N GLY A 184 18.38 2.69 -7.59
CA GLY A 184 18.85 1.33 -7.85
C GLY A 184 19.58 0.66 -6.68
N ASP A 185 19.89 1.38 -5.59
CA ASP A 185 20.56 0.83 -4.41
C ASP A 185 19.53 0.24 -3.43
N LEU A 186 19.68 -1.05 -3.11
CA LEU A 186 18.79 -1.78 -2.22
C LEU A 186 18.64 -1.11 -0.83
N ASN A 187 19.72 -0.58 -0.25
CA ASN A 187 19.67 0.02 1.08
C ASN A 187 18.96 1.38 1.04
N VAL A 188 19.17 2.16 -0.02
CA VAL A 188 18.41 3.40 -0.24
C VAL A 188 16.92 3.08 -0.35
N CYS A 189 16.56 2.10 -1.16
CA CYS A 189 15.18 1.66 -1.32
C CYS A 189 14.54 1.21 -0.01
N VAL A 190 15.24 0.41 0.81
CA VAL A 190 14.71 -0.04 2.11
C VAL A 190 14.45 1.13 3.06
N LEU A 191 15.36 2.11 3.11
CA LEU A 191 15.20 3.29 3.97
C LEU A 191 14.05 4.19 3.51
N LEU A 192 13.94 4.44 2.21
CA LEU A 192 12.84 5.21 1.62
C LEU A 192 11.50 4.52 1.84
N ALA A 193 11.42 3.20 1.59
CA ALA A 193 10.22 2.42 1.86
C ALA A 193 9.80 2.51 3.32
N ALA A 194 10.74 2.43 4.27
CA ALA A 194 10.45 2.57 5.68
C ALA A 194 9.83 3.95 6.01
N ALA A 195 10.39 5.04 5.50
CA ALA A 195 9.84 6.38 5.68
C ALA A 195 8.43 6.52 5.10
N LEU A 196 8.22 6.09 3.85
CA LEU A 196 6.95 6.16 3.13
C LEU A 196 5.84 5.37 3.85
N HIS A 197 6.13 4.13 4.25
CA HIS A 197 5.15 3.31 4.97
C HIS A 197 4.79 3.89 6.34
N ILE A 198 5.76 4.38 7.09
CA ILE A 198 5.53 4.95 8.42
C ILE A 198 4.72 6.24 8.31
N GLU A 199 5.04 7.13 7.36
CA GLU A 199 4.26 8.35 7.11
C GLU A 199 2.79 8.04 6.89
N ASP A 200 2.48 7.05 6.05
CA ASP A 200 1.10 6.66 5.78
C ASP A 200 0.39 5.99 6.94
N ASP A 201 1.12 5.27 7.79
CA ASP A 201 0.58 4.74 9.03
C ASP A 201 0.28 5.87 10.02
N ILE A 202 1.11 6.90 10.10
CA ILE A 202 0.90 8.10 10.93
C ILE A 202 -0.30 8.89 10.43
N ARG A 203 -0.33 9.25 9.14
CA ARG A 203 -1.40 10.04 8.50
C ARG A 203 -2.77 9.40 8.69
N ARG A 204 -2.82 8.06 8.64
CA ARG A 204 -4.05 7.27 8.81
C ARG A 204 -4.29 6.82 10.26
N ARG A 205 -3.52 7.34 11.23
CA ARG A 205 -3.65 7.06 12.67
C ARG A 205 -3.61 5.57 13.03
N ARG A 206 -2.78 4.79 12.32
CA ARG A 206 -2.60 3.34 12.56
C ARG A 206 -1.57 3.01 13.63
N LEU A 207 -0.73 3.97 14.03
CA LEU A 207 0.29 3.78 15.07
C LEU A 207 -0.18 4.34 16.40
N LEU A 208 -0.51 3.45 17.34
CA LEU A 208 -0.84 3.85 18.71
C LEU A 208 0.37 4.50 19.37
N GLY A 209 0.21 5.74 19.85
CA GLY A 209 1.27 6.48 20.55
C GLY A 209 2.15 7.34 19.63
N VAL A 210 1.87 7.39 18.33
CA VAL A 210 2.50 8.31 17.38
C VAL A 210 1.42 9.24 16.82
N ASP A 211 1.34 10.46 17.35
CA ASP A 211 0.45 11.51 16.85
C ASP A 211 1.29 12.76 16.54
N LEU A 212 1.39 13.09 15.25
CA LEU A 212 2.13 14.26 14.75
C LEU A 212 1.20 15.42 14.38
N THR A 213 -0.08 15.38 14.75
CA THR A 213 -1.01 16.49 14.46
C THR A 213 -0.74 17.75 15.28
N ASP A 214 -0.10 17.61 16.43
CA ASP A 214 0.40 18.72 17.26
C ASP A 214 1.93 18.76 17.14
N ASP A 215 2.43 19.02 15.93
CA ASP A 215 3.85 19.14 15.51
C ASP A 215 4.87 19.02 16.66
N PRO A 216 5.14 17.78 17.13
CA PRO A 216 5.98 17.61 18.28
C PRO A 216 7.42 17.83 17.82
N ALA A 217 8.03 18.91 18.29
CA ALA A 217 9.43 19.30 18.08
C ALA A 217 10.48 18.27 18.58
N TYR A 218 10.12 16.99 18.66
CA TYR A 218 10.86 15.89 19.26
C TYR A 218 10.89 14.61 18.40
N LEU A 219 10.33 14.62 17.18
CA LEU A 219 10.60 13.53 16.24
C LEU A 219 12.02 13.75 15.68
N TYR A 220 12.89 12.79 15.96
CA TYR A 220 14.28 12.77 15.48
C TYR A 220 14.55 11.54 14.61
N SER A 221 13.57 10.64 14.50
CA SER A 221 13.74 9.37 13.78
C SER A 221 13.64 9.56 12.27
N ASP A 222 12.90 10.57 11.84
CA ASP A 222 12.93 11.19 10.51
C ASP A 222 14.35 11.65 10.12
N GLU A 223 14.98 12.50 10.94
CA GLU A 223 16.33 13.03 10.64
C GLU A 223 17.35 11.87 10.55
N VAL A 224 17.24 10.88 11.44
CA VAL A 224 18.11 9.68 11.43
C VAL A 224 17.95 8.89 10.13
N ILE A 225 16.73 8.75 9.60
CA ILE A 225 16.50 8.09 8.32
C ILE A 225 17.06 8.94 7.17
N GLY A 226 16.81 10.25 7.14
CA GLY A 226 17.35 11.17 6.14
C GLY A 226 18.88 11.14 6.09
N MET A 227 19.54 11.18 7.25
CA MET A 227 20.99 11.02 7.38
C MET A 227 21.48 9.67 6.86
N ALA A 228 20.76 8.58 7.16
CA ALA A 228 21.12 7.25 6.69
C ALA A 228 21.04 7.14 5.17
N VAL A 229 20.00 7.72 4.54
CA VAL A 229 19.86 7.78 3.09
C VAL A 229 21.02 8.58 2.48
N ALA A 230 21.27 9.80 2.96
CA ALA A 230 22.36 10.64 2.45
C ALA A 230 23.72 9.95 2.55
N ASN A 231 24.00 9.35 3.71
CA ASN A 231 25.24 8.63 3.97
C ASN A 231 25.38 7.36 3.12
N GLN A 232 24.28 6.66 2.84
CA GLN A 232 24.31 5.51 1.93
C GLN A 232 24.65 5.94 0.49
N VAL A 233 24.15 7.09 0.04
CA VAL A 233 24.38 7.57 -1.33
C VAL A 233 25.80 8.10 -1.54
N ALA A 234 26.36 8.84 -0.58
CA ALA A 234 27.63 9.55 -0.79
C ALA A 234 28.52 9.67 0.47
N GLY A 235 28.28 8.86 1.49
CA GLY A 235 29.08 8.81 2.71
C GLY A 235 28.90 10.03 3.61
N THR A 236 29.77 10.17 4.61
CA THR A 236 29.61 11.12 5.72
C THR A 236 29.55 12.58 5.27
N LYS A 237 30.18 12.92 4.14
CA LYS A 237 30.12 14.29 3.57
C LYS A 237 28.69 14.71 3.22
N ALA A 238 27.86 13.75 2.82
CA ALA A 238 26.48 14.01 2.42
C ALA A 238 25.59 14.41 3.58
N ILE A 239 25.95 14.05 4.81
CA ILE A 239 25.23 14.44 6.02
C ILE A 239 25.25 15.96 6.20
N PHE A 240 26.37 16.62 5.88
CA PHE A 240 26.44 18.09 5.95
C PHE A 240 25.54 18.77 4.92
N ASN A 241 25.46 18.20 3.73
CA ASN A 241 24.56 18.70 2.70
C ASN A 241 23.10 18.42 3.09
N PHE A 242 22.81 17.24 3.64
CA PHE A 242 21.48 16.85 4.12
C PHE A 242 20.93 17.89 5.09
N LYS A 243 21.71 18.30 6.09
CA LYS A 243 21.22 19.29 7.06
C LYS A 243 20.75 20.59 6.41
N ARG A 244 21.39 21.00 5.31
CA ARG A 244 20.98 22.18 4.54
C ARG A 244 19.64 21.96 3.81
N TYR A 245 19.41 20.78 3.24
CA TYR A 245 18.14 20.47 2.55
C TYR A 245 16.99 20.25 3.54
N ASP A 246 17.25 19.62 4.68
CA ASP A 246 16.32 19.46 5.79
C ASP A 246 15.91 20.83 6.40
N GLU A 247 16.87 21.73 6.61
CA GLU A 247 16.57 23.07 7.16
C GLU A 247 15.81 23.98 6.17
N GLU A 248 16.21 24.01 4.90
CA GLU A 248 15.63 24.92 3.90
C GLU A 248 14.35 24.38 3.25
N LYS A 249 14.17 23.05 3.22
CA LYS A 249 13.04 22.34 2.58
C LYS A 249 12.65 22.85 1.19
N PRO A 250 13.57 22.91 0.21
CA PRO A 250 13.30 23.43 -1.12
C PRO A 250 12.30 22.56 -1.90
N GLY A 251 11.54 23.21 -2.80
CA GLY A 251 10.57 22.57 -3.68
C GLY A 251 9.66 21.55 -2.96
N VAL A 252 9.61 20.33 -3.50
CA VAL A 252 8.74 19.25 -3.01
C VAL A 252 9.02 18.86 -1.56
N ILE A 253 10.22 19.10 -1.03
CA ILE A 253 10.56 18.73 0.36
C ILE A 253 9.64 19.45 1.35
N GLY A 254 9.33 20.73 1.12
CA GLY A 254 8.47 21.52 1.99
C GLY A 254 6.99 21.16 1.97
N GLU A 255 6.57 20.26 1.06
CA GLU A 255 5.17 19.83 0.90
C GLU A 255 4.91 18.45 1.53
N LEU A 256 5.98 17.74 1.93
CA LEU A 256 5.92 16.37 2.41
C LEU A 256 5.67 16.30 3.93
N GLY A 257 5.20 15.14 4.38
CA GLY A 257 5.12 14.82 5.79
C GLY A 257 6.49 14.52 6.41
N PRO A 258 6.61 14.60 7.74
CA PRO A 258 7.88 14.67 8.47
C PRO A 258 8.77 13.43 8.32
N MET A 259 8.25 12.27 7.95
CA MET A 259 9.13 11.12 7.68
C MET A 259 9.71 11.18 6.26
N VAL A 260 8.91 11.64 5.31
CA VAL A 260 9.23 11.55 3.87
C VAL A 260 10.04 12.76 3.42
N ASP A 261 9.79 13.95 3.99
CA ASP A 261 10.59 15.15 3.69
C ASP A 261 12.08 14.91 3.98
N ASP A 262 12.44 14.39 5.15
CA ASP A 262 13.82 14.12 5.56
C ASP A 262 14.45 12.98 4.75
N ALA A 263 13.69 11.93 4.45
CA ALA A 263 14.17 10.83 3.62
C ALA A 263 14.47 11.30 2.19
N VAL A 264 13.61 12.14 1.61
CA VAL A 264 13.78 12.73 0.27
C VAL A 264 14.88 13.79 0.27
N ALA A 265 14.95 14.64 1.29
CA ALA A 265 16.06 15.58 1.50
C ALA A 265 17.39 14.84 1.57
N GLY A 266 17.44 13.70 2.28
CA GLY A 266 18.60 12.82 2.36
C GLY A 266 19.02 12.26 1.01
N LEU A 267 18.06 11.80 0.21
CA LEU A 267 18.29 11.30 -1.15
C LEU A 267 18.88 12.40 -2.04
N ILE A 268 18.23 13.56 -2.10
CA ILE A 268 18.65 14.71 -2.93
C ILE A 268 20.03 15.18 -2.49
N ALA A 269 20.24 15.40 -1.18
CA ALA A 269 21.51 15.85 -0.65
C ALA A 269 22.65 14.85 -0.90
N GLY A 270 22.36 13.56 -0.81
CA GLY A 270 23.27 12.47 -1.17
C GLY A 270 23.69 12.52 -2.63
N CYS A 271 22.71 12.60 -3.54
CA CYS A 271 22.95 12.69 -4.98
C CYS A 271 23.73 13.96 -5.34
N MET A 272 23.36 15.10 -4.77
CA MET A 272 24.07 16.37 -4.94
C MET A 272 25.52 16.31 -4.44
N SER A 273 25.76 15.67 -3.29
CA SER A 273 27.11 15.51 -2.74
C SER A 273 28.02 14.63 -3.60
N ARG A 274 27.43 13.72 -4.37
CA ARG A 274 28.16 12.85 -5.29
C ARG A 274 28.35 13.46 -6.67
N LEU A 275 27.41 14.31 -7.09
CA LEU A 275 27.51 15.05 -8.34
C LEU A 275 28.75 15.96 -8.37
N PHE A 276 29.12 16.53 -7.22
CA PHE A 276 30.26 17.42 -7.04
C PHE A 276 31.51 16.75 -6.44
N GLU A 277 31.54 15.41 -6.40
CA GLU A 277 32.76 14.63 -6.12
C GLU A 277 33.67 14.56 -7.34
#